data_AF-A0A5A5TXV0-F1
#
_entry.id   AF-A0A5A5TXV0-F1
#
_cell.length_a   1.000
_cell.length_b   1.000
_cell.length_c   1.000
_cell.angle_alpha   90.00
_cell.angle_beta   90.00
_cell.angle_gamma   90.00
#
_symmetry.space_group_name_H-M   'P 1'
#
loop_
_entity.id
_entity.type
_entity.pdbx_description
1 polymer ?
#
loop_
_entity_poly.entity_id
_entity_poly.type
_entity_poly.pdbx_seq_one_letter_code
_entity_poly.pdbx_strand_id
1 'polypeptide(L)'
;MTNNDVYFVGSMIGKDDFSDEFIDKGKWQLGWFGQEDNGQYQRMLTLLNEVKVGDAVILKSTYTRSHDLPFENHDDKSVSVMKLKKLGHVKQNPHDGHSLVINWDSDFEPREWYFYTNRQAIWKVSNSDKVDDASQLIQFALNNINQDYDYFLNKSRLTFDDDKNSQTELQKRKQDFLDFYDQGKWTAVIPKANWLSGYWDDKQNYQRIKLTSIRQLLSSIKSLTTTETEIIKLIPDNLFAIKTSDEFLKITDLINGIILNHRQEMNAIIDALNSVEGNSRLGWNYYNFKIRNWYQDYQKYLTQYDRKDDKDMQLKESRLLIKSKNIILRGAPGTGKTFLARAIAADITSNGETTDANNLTEEQQSQIGFVQFHPSYDYTDFVEGLRPVADADGNMGFELKDGVFTEFIKKARQNLELPQKSVEKQTVENHELKYPVTQKPFVFIIDEINRGEISKIFGELFYSIDPGYRGKTGSVSTQYANLHDDPSEMFFVPENVYIIGTMNDIDRSVDSFDFAMRRRFRFIEVKASDQLKMLDELDDGLREQAIKKLTDLNSEISATEELNDNYQIGPSYFLKLKHTGFDELWNDYLQPLLEEYIRGIFNEHDIMNRFKKAYDKTSTQDETDTN
;
A
#
# COMPACT_ATOMS: atom_id res chain seq x y z
N MET A 1 2.86 -16.44 -34.60
CA MET A 1 3.71 -15.30 -35.02
C MET A 1 4.45 -14.85 -33.78
N THR A 2 5.75 -14.62 -33.89
CA THR A 2 6.69 -14.54 -32.76
C THR A 2 6.33 -13.46 -31.74
N ASN A 3 6.60 -13.77 -30.48
CA ASN A 3 6.36 -12.96 -29.30
C ASN A 3 7.33 -11.77 -29.28
N ASN A 4 7.08 -10.74 -30.09
CA ASN A 4 8.03 -9.64 -30.29
C ASN A 4 7.74 -8.49 -29.31
N ASP A 5 8.76 -8.10 -28.56
CA ASP A 5 8.80 -6.84 -27.81
C ASP A 5 8.88 -5.67 -28.80
N VAL A 6 8.13 -4.59 -28.53
CA VAL A 6 8.15 -3.35 -29.34
C VAL A 6 8.66 -2.21 -28.47
N TYR A 7 9.63 -1.46 -28.99
CA TYR A 7 10.24 -0.33 -28.29
C TYR A 7 9.73 0.99 -28.83
N PHE A 8 9.15 1.82 -27.98
CA PHE A 8 8.70 3.16 -28.31
C PHE A 8 9.74 4.20 -27.86
N VAL A 9 10.35 4.89 -28.81
CA VAL A 9 11.44 5.84 -28.57
C VAL A 9 11.00 7.29 -28.79
N GLY A 10 11.41 8.19 -27.91
CA GLY A 10 11.03 9.60 -27.93
C GLY A 10 11.74 10.38 -29.02
N SER A 11 11.05 11.35 -29.61
CA SER A 11 11.61 12.26 -30.62
C SER A 11 12.17 13.57 -30.03
N MET A 12 11.88 13.88 -28.76
CA MET A 12 12.27 15.14 -28.14
C MET A 12 13.56 14.97 -27.33
N ILE A 13 14.51 15.88 -27.52
CA ILE A 13 15.65 16.08 -26.60
C ILE A 13 15.55 17.51 -26.06
N GLY A 14 15.35 17.64 -24.75
CA GLY A 14 15.03 18.93 -24.16
C GLY A 14 13.69 19.47 -24.66
N LYS A 15 13.71 20.59 -25.38
CA LYS A 15 12.51 21.21 -25.97
C LYS A 15 12.40 21.03 -27.48
N ASP A 16 13.43 20.49 -28.12
CA ASP A 16 13.54 20.42 -29.57
C ASP A 16 13.17 19.02 -30.08
N ASP A 17 12.53 18.98 -31.25
CA ASP A 17 12.08 17.76 -31.91
C ASP A 17 13.14 17.30 -32.94
N PHE A 18 13.74 16.14 -32.70
CA PHE A 18 14.82 15.58 -33.51
C PHE A 18 14.34 14.49 -34.49
N SER A 19 13.02 14.46 -34.79
CA SER A 19 12.45 13.40 -35.63
C SER A 19 13.12 13.27 -37.00
N ASP A 20 13.22 14.39 -37.73
CA ASP A 20 13.78 14.38 -39.09
C ASP A 20 15.25 13.95 -39.06
N GLU A 21 16.02 14.45 -38.09
CA GLU A 21 17.42 14.06 -37.92
C GLU A 21 17.59 12.57 -37.64
N PHE A 22 16.77 12.00 -36.74
CA PHE A 22 16.84 10.58 -36.40
C PHE A 22 16.45 9.69 -37.58
N ILE A 23 15.48 10.13 -38.39
CA ILE A 23 15.02 9.42 -39.58
C ILE A 23 16.09 9.47 -40.67
N ASP A 24 16.56 10.66 -41.02
CA ASP A 24 17.54 10.89 -42.09
C ASP A 24 18.89 10.21 -41.82
N LYS A 25 19.35 10.23 -40.57
CA LYS A 25 20.61 9.57 -40.17
C LYS A 25 20.47 8.08 -39.93
N GLY A 26 19.25 7.54 -39.89
CA GLY A 26 19.01 6.15 -39.49
C GLY A 26 19.55 5.83 -38.08
N LYS A 27 19.56 6.82 -37.18
CA LYS A 27 20.15 6.71 -35.85
C LYS A 27 19.33 7.48 -34.83
N TRP A 28 18.80 6.76 -33.84
CA TRP A 28 18.14 7.35 -32.68
C TRP A 28 19.12 7.51 -31.52
N GLN A 29 18.97 8.57 -30.72
CA GLN A 29 19.85 8.88 -29.59
C GLN A 29 19.07 9.26 -28.32
N LEU A 30 19.55 8.75 -27.19
CA LEU A 30 19.11 9.10 -25.85
C LEU A 30 19.75 10.43 -25.44
N GLY A 31 19.01 11.53 -25.53
CA GLY A 31 19.53 12.89 -25.32
C GLY A 31 19.90 13.30 -23.89
N TRP A 32 20.25 12.36 -23.02
CA TRP A 32 20.58 12.58 -21.61
C TRP A 32 22.07 12.27 -21.35
N PHE A 33 22.98 12.99 -21.99
CA PHE A 33 24.42 12.79 -21.77
C PHE A 33 24.88 13.34 -20.41
N GLY A 34 25.73 12.60 -19.68
CA GLY A 34 26.37 13.04 -18.43
C GLY A 34 25.49 13.00 -17.17
N GLN A 35 24.39 12.26 -17.17
CA GLN A 35 23.51 12.06 -16.00
C GLN A 35 23.56 10.62 -15.47
N GLU A 36 24.74 10.01 -15.45
CA GLU A 36 24.94 8.60 -15.08
C GLU A 36 24.54 8.30 -13.63
N ASP A 37 24.56 9.29 -12.73
CA ASP A 37 24.11 9.13 -11.34
C ASP A 37 22.57 9.17 -11.19
N ASN A 38 21.82 9.47 -12.26
CA ASN A 38 20.35 9.56 -12.22
C ASN A 38 19.71 8.17 -12.36
N GLY A 39 18.94 7.74 -11.35
CA GLY A 39 18.29 6.43 -11.35
C GLY A 39 17.27 6.20 -12.48
N GLN A 40 16.62 7.23 -13.01
CA GLN A 40 15.77 7.09 -14.20
C GLN A 40 16.60 6.89 -15.47
N TYR A 41 17.72 7.61 -15.57
CA TYR A 41 18.66 7.45 -16.66
C TYR A 41 19.25 6.03 -16.70
N GLN A 42 19.68 5.50 -15.55
CA GLN A 42 20.15 4.11 -15.42
C GLN A 42 19.10 3.08 -15.86
N ARG A 43 17.81 3.28 -15.57
CA ARG A 43 16.73 2.39 -16.06
C ARG A 43 16.59 2.44 -17.58
N MET A 44 16.72 3.63 -18.19
CA MET A 44 16.69 3.77 -19.64
C MET A 44 17.92 3.12 -20.30
N LEU A 45 19.10 3.23 -19.68
CA LEU A 45 20.32 2.54 -20.11
C LEU A 45 20.12 1.01 -20.10
N THR A 46 19.57 0.46 -19.03
CA THR A 46 19.26 -0.98 -18.95
C THR A 46 18.32 -1.42 -20.06
N LEU A 47 17.23 -0.67 -20.29
CA LEU A 47 16.29 -0.96 -21.38
C LEU A 47 16.95 -0.88 -22.76
N LEU A 48 17.82 0.12 -22.98
CA LEU A 48 18.56 0.28 -24.23
C LEU A 48 19.49 -0.91 -24.49
N ASN A 49 20.12 -1.43 -23.45
CA ASN A 49 20.99 -2.60 -23.52
C ASN A 49 20.24 -3.91 -23.79
N GLU A 50 18.95 -3.98 -23.46
CA GLU A 50 18.11 -5.14 -23.80
C GLU A 50 17.71 -5.20 -25.28
N VAL A 51 17.76 -4.07 -26.00
CA VAL A 51 17.33 -3.97 -27.40
C VAL A 51 18.25 -4.80 -28.30
N LYS A 52 17.65 -5.73 -29.05
CA LYS A 52 18.34 -6.64 -29.97
C LYS A 52 18.20 -6.20 -31.42
N VAL A 53 19.15 -6.62 -32.24
CA VAL A 53 19.07 -6.46 -33.70
C VAL A 53 17.82 -7.17 -34.21
N GLY A 54 17.01 -6.46 -35.00
CA GLY A 54 15.73 -6.93 -35.52
C GLY A 54 14.50 -6.53 -34.72
N ASP A 55 14.65 -5.99 -33.50
CA ASP A 55 13.50 -5.53 -32.71
C ASP A 55 12.80 -4.34 -33.39
N ALA A 56 11.48 -4.29 -33.25
CA ALA A 56 10.67 -3.21 -33.79
C ALA A 56 10.77 -1.97 -32.90
N VAL A 57 10.99 -0.81 -33.52
CA VAL A 57 11.12 0.48 -32.86
C VAL A 57 10.15 1.49 -33.46
N ILE A 58 9.38 2.16 -32.62
CA ILE A 58 8.44 3.22 -33.01
C ILE A 58 8.93 4.56 -32.47
N LEU A 59 9.22 5.50 -33.36
CA LEU A 59 9.49 6.88 -32.99
C LEU A 59 8.18 7.59 -32.59
N LYS A 60 8.15 8.23 -31.42
CA LYS A 60 6.95 8.86 -30.86
C LYS A 60 7.16 10.26 -30.29
N SER A 61 6.07 11.01 -30.16
CA SER A 61 5.94 12.20 -29.30
C SER A 61 4.67 12.11 -28.47
N THR A 62 4.65 12.67 -27.28
CA THR A 62 3.47 12.69 -26.41
C THR A 62 3.06 14.12 -26.04
N TYR A 63 1.75 14.36 -26.00
CA TYR A 63 1.14 15.65 -25.63
C TYR A 63 -0.29 15.40 -25.14
N THR A 64 -1.01 16.47 -24.82
CA THR A 64 -2.41 16.41 -24.41
C THR A 64 -3.28 17.22 -25.36
N ARG A 65 -4.52 16.77 -25.58
CA ARG A 65 -5.49 17.42 -26.46
C ARG A 65 -6.90 17.28 -25.86
N SER A 66 -7.69 18.35 -25.87
CA SER A 66 -9.08 18.36 -25.39
C SER A 66 -10.13 18.50 -26.51
N HIS A 67 -9.76 19.03 -27.67
CA HIS A 67 -10.63 19.28 -28.83
C HIS A 67 -10.11 18.53 -30.06
N ASP A 68 -10.87 18.40 -31.15
CA ASP A 68 -10.46 17.66 -32.36
C ASP A 68 -10.03 16.20 -32.07
N LEU A 69 -10.79 15.53 -31.20
CA LEU A 69 -10.61 14.12 -30.89
C LEU A 69 -11.44 13.26 -31.84
N PRO A 70 -10.99 12.04 -32.21
CA PRO A 70 -11.73 11.14 -33.10
C PRO A 70 -12.96 10.49 -32.43
N PHE A 71 -13.35 10.97 -31.25
CA PHE A 71 -14.46 10.49 -30.42
C PHE A 71 -15.06 11.65 -29.61
N GLU A 72 -16.29 11.47 -29.11
CA GLU A 72 -16.98 12.49 -28.32
C GLU A 72 -16.34 12.69 -26.95
N ASN A 73 -16.03 13.95 -26.61
CA ASN A 73 -15.45 14.35 -25.33
C ASN A 73 -16.42 15.30 -24.61
N HIS A 74 -17.39 14.73 -23.90
CA HIS A 74 -18.53 15.49 -23.36
C HIS A 74 -18.20 16.50 -22.25
N ASP A 75 -16.99 16.46 -21.67
CA ASP A 75 -16.60 17.26 -20.49
C ASP A 75 -15.39 18.19 -20.75
N ASP A 76 -14.99 18.42 -22.01
CA ASP A 76 -13.77 19.17 -22.40
C ASP A 76 -12.48 18.69 -21.68
N LYS A 77 -12.47 17.41 -21.26
CA LYS A 77 -11.34 16.83 -20.51
C LYS A 77 -10.11 16.72 -21.41
N SER A 78 -8.95 17.04 -20.85
CA SER A 78 -7.66 16.87 -21.53
C SER A 78 -7.31 15.37 -21.66
N VAL A 79 -7.23 14.86 -22.89
CA VAL A 79 -6.85 13.46 -23.20
C VAL A 79 -5.37 13.37 -23.53
N SER A 80 -4.70 12.33 -23.05
CA SER A 80 -3.31 12.06 -23.40
C SER A 80 -3.20 11.45 -24.79
N VAL A 81 -2.31 12.00 -25.61
CA VAL A 81 -2.08 11.62 -27.01
C VAL A 81 -0.62 11.23 -27.21
N MET A 82 -0.39 10.14 -27.92
CA MET A 82 0.91 9.67 -28.37
C MET A 82 0.90 9.56 -29.89
N LYS A 83 1.60 10.48 -30.55
CA LYS A 83 1.77 10.44 -32.01
C LYS A 83 2.91 9.50 -32.37
N LEU A 84 2.60 8.44 -33.10
CA LEU A 84 3.56 7.53 -33.70
C LEU A 84 4.01 8.14 -35.03
N LYS A 85 5.30 8.44 -35.15
CA LYS A 85 5.87 9.18 -36.28
C LYS A 85 6.50 8.27 -37.32
N LYS A 86 7.19 7.21 -36.90
CA LYS A 86 7.89 6.28 -37.79
C LYS A 86 8.05 4.91 -37.14
N LEU A 87 7.87 3.84 -37.91
CA LEU A 87 8.30 2.48 -37.55
C LEU A 87 9.65 2.20 -38.19
N GLY A 88 10.49 1.45 -37.49
CA GLY A 88 11.73 0.91 -38.03
C GLY A 88 12.17 -0.31 -37.26
N HIS A 89 13.25 -0.92 -37.72
CA HIS A 89 13.84 -2.10 -37.11
C HIS A 89 15.29 -1.84 -36.74
N VAL A 90 15.71 -2.33 -35.58
CA VAL A 90 17.07 -2.11 -35.08
C VAL A 90 18.06 -2.82 -36.01
N LYS A 91 18.89 -2.03 -36.70
CA LYS A 91 19.98 -2.54 -37.54
C LYS A 91 21.18 -2.93 -36.69
N GLN A 92 21.50 -2.11 -35.69
CA GLN A 92 22.64 -2.31 -34.81
C GLN A 92 22.41 -1.59 -33.48
N ASN A 93 22.72 -2.28 -32.38
CA ASN A 93 22.92 -1.66 -31.08
C ASN A 93 24.44 -1.54 -30.85
N PRO A 94 25.03 -0.33 -30.88
CA PRO A 94 26.47 -0.15 -30.64
C PRO A 94 26.90 -0.52 -29.22
N HIS A 95 25.96 -0.67 -28.29
CA HIS A 95 26.23 -0.80 -26.84
C HIS A 95 27.05 0.38 -26.29
N ASP A 96 26.89 1.56 -26.91
CA ASP A 96 27.47 2.80 -26.41
C ASP A 96 26.68 3.39 -25.24
N GLY A 97 25.53 2.80 -24.89
CA GLY A 97 24.63 3.27 -23.84
C GLY A 97 23.78 4.47 -24.26
N HIS A 98 23.90 4.97 -25.49
CA HIS A 98 23.25 6.21 -25.88
C HIS A 98 22.51 6.16 -27.21
N SER A 99 22.73 5.15 -28.05
CA SER A 99 22.16 5.18 -29.40
C SER A 99 21.73 3.82 -29.96
N LEU A 100 20.82 3.88 -30.93
CA LEU A 100 20.40 2.75 -31.76
C LEU A 100 20.53 3.14 -33.22
N VAL A 101 21.10 2.26 -34.04
CA VAL A 101 21.08 2.38 -35.50
C VAL A 101 19.84 1.65 -35.99
N ILE A 102 18.96 2.36 -36.68
CA ILE A 102 17.62 1.91 -37.04
C ILE A 102 17.44 2.04 -38.55
N ASN A 103 16.93 0.98 -39.18
CA ASN A 103 16.41 1.05 -40.53
C ASN A 103 14.94 1.46 -40.43
N TRP A 104 14.63 2.71 -40.76
CA TRP A 104 13.25 3.21 -40.74
C TRP A 104 12.49 2.75 -41.99
N ASP A 105 11.25 2.33 -41.80
CA ASP A 105 10.39 1.81 -42.86
C ASP A 105 9.84 2.98 -43.69
N SER A 106 9.95 2.92 -45.02
CA SER A 106 9.50 4.00 -45.91
C SER A 106 8.00 4.25 -45.81
N ASP A 107 7.22 3.19 -45.63
CA ASP A 107 5.76 3.17 -45.87
C ASP A 107 4.93 3.35 -44.59
N PHE A 108 5.55 3.81 -43.50
CA PHE A 108 4.83 4.11 -42.26
C PHE A 108 4.17 5.49 -42.31
N GLU A 109 2.84 5.51 -42.20
CA GLU A 109 2.05 6.73 -42.05
C GLU A 109 1.92 7.14 -40.57
N PRO A 110 2.23 8.42 -40.22
CA PRO A 110 2.07 8.92 -38.86
C PRO A 110 0.63 8.85 -38.38
N ARG A 111 0.41 8.36 -37.16
CA ARG A 111 -0.92 8.21 -36.56
C ARG A 111 -0.91 8.45 -35.06
N GLU A 112 -2.06 8.78 -34.51
CA GLU A 112 -2.22 9.19 -33.12
C GLU A 112 -2.91 8.11 -32.30
N TRP A 113 -2.36 7.85 -31.11
CA TRP A 113 -2.87 6.91 -30.13
C TRP A 113 -3.30 7.65 -28.86
N TYR A 114 -4.41 7.24 -28.25
CA TYR A 114 -5.06 7.95 -27.15
C TYR A 114 -5.08 7.12 -25.86
N PHE A 115 -5.20 7.79 -24.70
CA PHE A 115 -5.37 7.22 -23.35
C PHE A 115 -4.16 6.47 -22.78
N TYR A 116 -3.69 5.39 -23.43
CA TYR A 116 -2.59 4.55 -22.95
C TYR A 116 -1.24 5.02 -23.50
N THR A 117 -0.67 6.07 -22.91
CA THR A 117 0.53 6.75 -23.42
C THR A 117 1.67 6.78 -22.39
N ASN A 118 2.93 6.83 -22.84
CA ASN A 118 4.10 6.94 -21.96
C ASN A 118 5.05 8.08 -22.39
N ARG A 119 5.46 8.94 -21.45
CA ARG A 119 6.36 10.09 -21.68
C ARG A 119 7.86 9.75 -21.63
N GLN A 120 8.24 8.55 -21.24
CA GLN A 120 9.65 8.12 -21.17
C GLN A 120 10.33 8.14 -22.55
N ALA A 121 11.64 8.41 -22.57
CA ALA A 121 12.43 8.48 -23.81
C ALA A 121 12.58 7.12 -24.50
N ILE A 122 12.58 6.02 -23.76
CA ILE A 122 12.46 4.66 -24.28
C ILE A 122 11.44 3.90 -23.45
N TRP A 123 10.54 3.18 -24.10
CA TRP A 123 9.49 2.39 -23.45
C TRP A 123 9.32 1.05 -24.16
N LYS A 124 9.54 -0.05 -23.43
CA LYS A 124 9.34 -1.42 -23.92
C LYS A 124 7.90 -1.86 -23.68
N VAL A 125 7.24 -2.37 -24.72
CA VAL A 125 5.89 -2.92 -24.66
C VAL A 125 5.94 -4.36 -25.16
N SER A 126 5.61 -5.31 -24.28
CA SER A 126 5.63 -6.74 -24.58
C SER A 126 4.23 -7.26 -24.86
N ASN A 127 4.11 -8.16 -25.84
CA ASN A 127 2.85 -8.86 -26.12
C ASN A 127 2.60 -9.90 -25.00
N SER A 128 1.50 -9.76 -24.26
CA SER A 128 1.03 -10.80 -23.36
C SER A 128 -0.11 -11.56 -24.07
N ASP A 129 -0.30 -12.86 -23.81
CA ASP A 129 -1.30 -13.70 -24.49
C ASP A 129 -2.79 -13.34 -24.17
N LYS A 130 -3.08 -12.08 -23.83
CA LYS A 130 -4.39 -11.54 -23.48
C LYS A 130 -4.66 -10.24 -24.24
N VAL A 131 -5.92 -9.99 -24.58
CA VAL A 131 -6.35 -8.70 -25.16
C VAL A 131 -6.29 -7.63 -24.05
N ASP A 132 -5.12 -7.00 -23.90
CA ASP A 132 -4.84 -5.89 -23.00
C ASP A 132 -4.40 -4.62 -23.78
N ASP A 133 -4.33 -3.47 -23.12
CA ASP A 133 -3.97 -2.16 -23.71
C ASP A 133 -2.67 -2.21 -24.53
N ALA A 134 -1.70 -2.99 -24.03
CA ALA A 134 -0.38 -3.18 -24.66
C ALA A 134 -0.51 -3.93 -25.98
N SER A 135 -1.34 -4.98 -26.03
CA SER A 135 -1.61 -5.73 -27.25
C SER A 135 -2.30 -4.87 -28.31
N GLN A 136 -3.29 -4.05 -27.93
CA GLN A 136 -3.92 -3.12 -28.87
C GLN A 136 -2.94 -2.05 -29.38
N LEU A 137 -2.08 -1.51 -28.51
CA LEU A 137 -1.06 -0.56 -28.92
C LEU A 137 -0.05 -1.21 -29.89
N ILE A 138 0.38 -2.44 -29.66
CA ILE A 138 1.28 -3.18 -30.57
C ILE A 138 0.61 -3.41 -31.92
N GLN A 139 -0.65 -3.86 -31.93
CA GLN A 139 -1.40 -4.08 -33.17
C GLN A 139 -1.65 -2.77 -33.93
N PHE A 140 -1.96 -1.70 -33.22
CA PHE A 140 -2.09 -0.36 -33.79
C PHE A 140 -0.75 0.13 -34.35
N ALA A 141 0.36 -0.10 -33.64
CA ALA A 141 1.68 0.39 -34.04
C ALA A 141 2.29 -0.41 -35.20
N LEU A 142 2.18 -1.75 -35.20
CA LEU A 142 2.81 -2.59 -36.22
C LEU A 142 1.89 -2.91 -37.40
N ASN A 143 0.60 -3.17 -37.13
CA ASN A 143 -0.32 -3.73 -38.12
C ASN A 143 -1.40 -2.73 -38.57
N ASN A 144 -1.31 -1.47 -38.13
CA ASN A 144 -2.26 -0.39 -38.45
C ASN A 144 -3.72 -0.76 -38.14
N ILE A 145 -3.94 -1.57 -37.11
CA ILE A 145 -5.29 -1.89 -36.63
C ILE A 145 -5.80 -0.68 -35.85
N ASN A 146 -6.97 -0.14 -36.22
CA ASN A 146 -7.54 1.03 -35.54
C ASN A 146 -7.68 0.81 -34.03
N GLN A 147 -7.42 1.88 -33.27
CA GLN A 147 -7.66 1.88 -31.83
C GLN A 147 -9.16 1.73 -31.56
N ASP A 148 -9.52 0.83 -30.65
CA ASP A 148 -10.89 0.71 -30.17
C ASP A 148 -11.15 1.84 -29.17
N TYR A 149 -11.57 3.01 -29.67
CA TYR A 149 -11.83 4.17 -28.83
C TYR A 149 -12.90 3.86 -27.78
N ASP A 150 -13.91 3.07 -28.11
CA ASP A 150 -14.97 2.68 -27.19
C ASP A 150 -14.43 1.78 -26.06
N TYR A 151 -13.51 0.86 -26.35
CA TYR A 151 -12.79 0.11 -25.31
C TYR A 151 -12.10 1.04 -24.32
N PHE A 152 -11.34 2.04 -24.79
CA PHE A 152 -10.62 2.95 -23.89
C PHE A 152 -11.52 3.98 -23.22
N LEU A 153 -12.55 4.47 -23.90
CA LEU A 153 -13.56 5.36 -23.34
C LEU A 153 -14.37 4.64 -22.28
N ASN A 154 -14.83 3.42 -22.53
CA ASN A 154 -15.52 2.59 -21.55
C ASN A 154 -14.59 2.13 -20.44
N LYS A 155 -13.30 1.89 -20.70
CA LYS A 155 -12.31 1.66 -19.63
C LYS A 155 -12.04 2.90 -18.79
N SER A 156 -12.10 4.09 -19.39
CA SER A 156 -12.03 5.35 -18.64
C SER A 156 -13.34 5.66 -17.91
N ARG A 157 -14.50 5.32 -18.51
CA ARG A 157 -15.85 5.37 -17.93
C ARG A 157 -16.16 4.19 -17.01
N LEU A 158 -15.28 3.20 -16.88
CA LEU A 158 -15.28 2.24 -15.77
C LEU A 158 -14.82 2.92 -14.46
N THR A 159 -14.56 4.24 -14.48
CA THR A 159 -14.60 5.10 -13.29
C THR A 159 -15.95 5.83 -13.08
N PHE A 160 -16.89 5.74 -14.02
CA PHE A 160 -18.22 6.37 -14.01
C PHE A 160 -19.26 5.59 -14.86
N ASP A 161 -19.95 4.66 -14.20
CA ASP A 161 -21.25 4.02 -14.50
C ASP A 161 -21.45 3.02 -15.65
N ASP A 162 -22.34 2.06 -15.33
CA ASP A 162 -22.64 0.76 -15.93
C ASP A 162 -23.54 0.74 -17.23
N ASP A 163 -23.22 -0.25 -18.09
CA ASP A 163 -24.10 -1.18 -18.85
C ASP A 163 -24.71 -0.94 -20.29
N LYS A 164 -24.45 -1.93 -21.18
CA LYS A 164 -25.32 -2.67 -22.15
C LYS A 164 -24.93 -2.85 -23.65
N ASN A 165 -24.55 -4.11 -23.94
CA ASN A 165 -25.06 -5.06 -24.97
C ASN A 165 -24.60 -5.07 -26.45
N SER A 166 -23.59 -5.90 -26.76
CA SER A 166 -23.75 -7.09 -27.64
C SER A 166 -22.64 -8.13 -27.33
N GLN A 167 -23.00 -9.38 -26.99
CA GLN A 167 -22.04 -10.39 -26.51
C GLN A 167 -21.57 -11.36 -27.62
N THR A 168 -20.26 -11.44 -27.81
CA THR A 168 -19.56 -12.47 -28.62
C THR A 168 -19.71 -13.88 -28.03
N GLU A 169 -19.50 -14.94 -28.82
CA GLU A 169 -19.59 -16.36 -28.37
C GLU A 169 -18.69 -16.65 -27.15
N LEU A 170 -17.53 -15.99 -27.04
CA LEU A 170 -16.66 -16.08 -25.85
C LEU A 170 -17.26 -15.33 -24.65
N GLN A 171 -17.86 -14.16 -24.87
CA GLN A 171 -18.61 -13.44 -23.83
C GLN A 171 -19.86 -14.20 -23.41
N LYS A 172 -20.51 -14.94 -24.33
CA LYS A 172 -21.62 -15.84 -24.02
C LYS A 172 -21.15 -17.05 -23.22
N ARG A 173 -20.01 -17.66 -23.56
CA ARG A 173 -19.40 -18.72 -22.74
C ARG A 173 -18.94 -18.23 -21.37
N LYS A 174 -18.45 -16.98 -21.31
CA LYS A 174 -18.05 -16.31 -20.08
C LYS A 174 -19.27 -15.91 -19.25
N GLN A 175 -20.37 -15.50 -19.89
CA GLN A 175 -21.65 -15.24 -19.23
C GLN A 175 -22.28 -16.56 -18.77
N ASP A 176 -22.27 -17.62 -19.57
CA ASP A 176 -22.70 -18.96 -19.17
C ASP A 176 -21.83 -19.49 -18.00
N PHE A 177 -20.54 -19.15 -17.96
CA PHE A 177 -19.64 -19.44 -16.84
C PHE A 177 -19.95 -18.59 -15.60
N LEU A 178 -20.26 -17.30 -15.76
CA LEU A 178 -20.62 -16.39 -14.67
C LEU A 178 -22.02 -16.66 -14.14
N ASP A 179 -22.99 -16.97 -14.99
CA ASP A 179 -24.34 -17.43 -14.62
C ASP A 179 -24.23 -18.80 -13.91
N PHE A 180 -23.32 -19.66 -14.34
CA PHE A 180 -22.96 -20.90 -13.64
C PHE A 180 -22.28 -20.63 -12.27
N TYR A 181 -21.43 -19.61 -12.20
CA TYR A 181 -20.76 -19.13 -10.98
C TYR A 181 -21.77 -18.55 -9.96
N ASP A 182 -22.70 -17.71 -10.42
CA ASP A 182 -23.77 -17.08 -9.63
C ASP A 182 -24.87 -18.04 -9.21
N GLN A 183 -25.07 -19.15 -9.94
CA GLN A 183 -25.95 -20.24 -9.51
C GLN A 183 -25.39 -21.06 -8.32
N GLY A 184 -24.17 -20.77 -7.86
CA GLY A 184 -23.60 -21.37 -6.65
C GLY A 184 -23.32 -22.88 -6.75
N LYS A 185 -23.21 -23.43 -7.97
CA LYS A 185 -23.00 -24.86 -8.22
C LYS A 185 -21.58 -25.15 -8.71
N TRP A 186 -20.58 -25.05 -7.84
CA TRP A 186 -19.30 -25.70 -8.16
C TRP A 186 -19.39 -27.19 -7.92
N THR A 187 -19.44 -27.92 -9.02
CA THR A 187 -18.98 -29.31 -9.20
C THR A 187 -19.04 -29.59 -10.68
N ALA A 188 -18.09 -29.04 -11.41
CA ALA A 188 -17.70 -29.66 -12.63
C ALA A 188 -16.41 -30.39 -12.34
N VAL A 189 -16.38 -31.68 -12.66
CA VAL A 189 -15.11 -32.36 -12.92
C VAL A 189 -14.30 -31.40 -13.80
N ILE A 190 -13.04 -31.19 -13.44
CA ILE A 190 -12.03 -30.31 -14.08
C ILE A 190 -12.21 -30.10 -15.60
N PRO A 191 -12.57 -31.11 -16.43
CA PRO A 191 -12.81 -30.90 -17.86
C PRO A 191 -13.86 -29.84 -18.20
N LYS A 192 -14.89 -29.66 -17.36
CA LYS A 192 -16.04 -28.79 -17.70
C LYS A 192 -15.78 -27.29 -17.43
N ALA A 193 -15.06 -27.00 -16.34
CA ALA A 193 -14.54 -25.66 -16.07
C ALA A 193 -13.45 -25.24 -17.08
N ASN A 194 -12.63 -26.19 -17.55
CA ASN A 194 -11.60 -25.93 -18.57
C ASN A 194 -12.19 -25.63 -19.96
N TRP A 195 -13.35 -26.19 -20.32
CA TRP A 195 -14.03 -25.85 -21.58
C TRP A 195 -14.75 -24.48 -21.51
N LEU A 196 -15.46 -24.21 -20.41
CA LEU A 196 -16.11 -22.90 -20.20
C LEU A 196 -15.12 -21.74 -20.12
N SER A 197 -13.92 -21.98 -19.58
CA SER A 197 -12.81 -21.02 -19.59
C SER A 197 -12.06 -20.93 -20.92
N GLY A 198 -12.43 -21.73 -21.94
CA GLY A 198 -11.84 -21.71 -23.27
C GLY A 198 -10.48 -22.41 -23.39
N TYR A 199 -10.07 -23.18 -22.38
CA TYR A 199 -8.76 -23.83 -22.31
C TYR A 199 -8.66 -25.09 -23.20
N TRP A 200 -9.79 -25.72 -23.57
CA TRP A 200 -9.89 -26.96 -24.38
C TRP A 200 -11.12 -26.91 -25.31
N ASP A 201 -11.07 -27.54 -26.50
CA ASP A 201 -12.18 -27.57 -27.48
C ASP A 201 -12.51 -28.99 -27.97
N ASP A 202 -13.15 -29.80 -27.12
CA ASP A 202 -13.76 -31.09 -27.50
C ASP A 202 -15.25 -31.12 -27.08
N LYS A 203 -16.09 -30.67 -28.01
CA LYS A 203 -17.51 -30.38 -27.80
C LYS A 203 -18.38 -31.63 -27.56
N GLN A 204 -17.95 -32.83 -27.98
CA GLN A 204 -18.79 -34.05 -27.98
C GLN A 204 -18.74 -34.83 -26.66
N ASN A 205 -17.59 -34.87 -25.97
CA ASN A 205 -17.45 -35.62 -24.71
C ASN A 205 -18.07 -34.90 -23.48
N TYR A 206 -18.16 -33.58 -23.53
CA TYR A 206 -18.48 -32.72 -22.38
C TYR A 206 -19.98 -32.63 -22.02
N GLN A 207 -20.88 -32.77 -22.99
CA GLN A 207 -22.34 -32.74 -22.73
C GLN A 207 -22.80 -33.90 -21.81
N ARG A 208 -21.93 -34.89 -21.58
CA ARG A 208 -22.19 -36.11 -20.81
C ARG A 208 -21.71 -36.03 -19.35
N ILE A 209 -20.99 -34.97 -18.94
CA ILE A 209 -20.48 -34.79 -17.56
C ILE A 209 -21.58 -34.16 -16.67
N LYS A 210 -22.07 -34.90 -15.67
CA LYS A 210 -23.05 -34.44 -14.66
C LYS A 210 -22.38 -33.57 -13.59
N LEU A 211 -23.07 -32.50 -13.17
CA LEU A 211 -22.61 -31.58 -12.12
C LEU A 211 -23.07 -32.06 -10.73
N THR A 212 -22.11 -32.25 -9.81
CA THR A 212 -22.24 -32.64 -8.38
C THR A 212 -22.86 -31.57 -7.43
N SER A 213 -22.53 -31.56 -6.14
CA SER A 213 -22.05 -30.41 -5.31
C SER A 213 -21.00 -31.01 -4.36
N ILE A 214 -20.09 -30.28 -3.71
CA ILE A 214 -19.12 -30.95 -2.80
C ILE A 214 -19.88 -31.67 -1.68
N ARG A 215 -20.90 -31.02 -1.11
CA ARG A 215 -21.82 -31.64 -0.15
C ARG A 215 -22.44 -32.93 -0.72
N GLN A 216 -23.06 -32.87 -1.91
CA GLN A 216 -23.71 -34.03 -2.54
C GLN A 216 -22.74 -35.15 -2.93
N LEU A 217 -21.51 -34.80 -3.32
CA LEU A 217 -20.44 -35.73 -3.66
C LEU A 217 -20.01 -36.49 -2.41
N LEU A 218 -19.79 -35.78 -1.30
CA LEU A 218 -19.50 -36.39 0.01
C LEU A 218 -20.68 -37.21 0.52
N SER A 219 -21.92 -36.73 0.37
CA SER A 219 -23.13 -37.49 0.72
C SER A 219 -23.34 -38.76 -0.10
N SER A 220 -22.59 -38.96 -1.19
CA SER A 220 -22.66 -40.18 -2.02
C SER A 220 -21.77 -41.31 -1.49
N ILE A 221 -20.92 -41.03 -0.49
CA ILE A 221 -20.12 -42.03 0.23
C ILE A 221 -21.05 -42.93 1.03
N LYS A 222 -20.94 -44.25 0.89
CA LYS A 222 -21.83 -45.21 1.57
C LYS A 222 -21.34 -45.56 2.98
N SER A 223 -20.04 -45.45 3.23
CA SER A 223 -19.37 -45.76 4.50
C SER A 223 -19.38 -44.63 5.53
N LEU A 224 -20.15 -43.56 5.35
CA LEU A 224 -20.18 -42.43 6.28
C LEU A 224 -20.64 -42.83 7.68
N THR A 225 -19.94 -42.32 8.69
CA THR A 225 -20.42 -42.39 10.09
C THR A 225 -21.57 -41.41 10.33
N THR A 226 -22.35 -41.62 11.39
CA THR A 226 -23.42 -40.70 11.81
C THR A 226 -22.87 -39.28 12.05
N THR A 227 -21.68 -39.18 12.65
CA THR A 227 -21.01 -37.89 12.92
C THR A 227 -20.59 -37.19 11.62
N GLU A 228 -19.98 -37.91 10.67
CA GLU A 228 -19.61 -37.33 9.36
C GLU A 228 -20.84 -36.90 8.56
N THR A 229 -21.95 -37.63 8.68
CA THR A 229 -23.22 -37.28 8.04
C THR A 229 -23.78 -35.95 8.57
N GLU A 230 -23.66 -35.68 9.87
CA GLU A 230 -24.04 -34.38 10.46
C GLU A 230 -23.04 -33.26 10.07
N ILE A 231 -21.74 -33.56 10.04
CA ILE A 231 -20.71 -32.59 9.61
C ILE A 231 -20.95 -32.15 8.16
N ILE A 232 -21.32 -33.07 7.27
CA ILE A 232 -21.59 -32.74 5.85
C ILE A 232 -22.73 -31.72 5.71
N LYS A 233 -23.71 -31.70 6.62
CA LYS A 233 -24.80 -30.72 6.61
C LYS A 233 -24.30 -29.29 6.89
N LEU A 234 -23.19 -29.14 7.63
CA LEU A 234 -22.60 -27.84 7.96
C LEU A 234 -21.83 -27.22 6.79
N ILE A 235 -21.36 -28.04 5.85
CA ILE A 235 -20.63 -27.56 4.65
C ILE A 235 -21.64 -26.91 3.72
N PRO A 236 -21.60 -25.61 3.40
CA PRO A 236 -22.58 -24.97 2.54
C PRO A 236 -22.55 -25.56 1.12
N ASP A 237 -23.70 -25.61 0.44
CA ASP A 237 -23.75 -26.05 -0.97
C ASP A 237 -22.92 -25.14 -1.89
N ASN A 238 -22.81 -23.86 -1.51
CA ASN A 238 -21.95 -22.88 -2.14
C ASN A 238 -20.84 -22.46 -1.16
N LEU A 239 -19.59 -22.85 -1.43
CA LEU A 239 -18.43 -22.48 -0.60
C LEU A 239 -18.09 -20.98 -0.66
N PHE A 240 -18.60 -20.22 -1.64
CA PHE A 240 -18.46 -18.75 -1.69
C PHE A 240 -19.41 -18.00 -0.74
N ALA A 241 -20.34 -18.71 -0.08
CA ALA A 241 -21.11 -18.12 1.02
C ALA A 241 -20.25 -17.83 2.26
N ILE A 242 -19.03 -18.39 2.30
CA ILE A 242 -18.07 -18.22 3.38
C ILE A 242 -17.37 -16.87 3.24
N LYS A 243 -17.57 -15.98 4.23
CA LYS A 243 -17.12 -14.59 4.14
C LYS A 243 -15.78 -14.31 4.81
N THR A 244 -15.23 -15.29 5.52
CA THR A 244 -14.01 -15.10 6.32
C THR A 244 -12.99 -16.21 6.05
N SER A 245 -11.70 -15.87 6.12
CA SER A 245 -10.60 -16.83 5.98
C SER A 245 -10.65 -17.95 7.03
N ASP A 246 -11.07 -17.64 8.26
CA ASP A 246 -11.17 -18.59 9.37
C ASP A 246 -12.29 -19.62 9.18
N GLU A 247 -13.48 -19.18 8.79
CA GLU A 247 -14.61 -20.06 8.48
C GLU A 247 -14.28 -20.95 7.27
N PHE A 248 -13.52 -20.40 6.32
CA PHE A 248 -13.08 -21.10 5.13
C PHE A 248 -12.11 -22.25 5.44
N LEU A 249 -11.12 -21.99 6.29
CA LEU A 249 -10.16 -23.00 6.75
C LEU A 249 -10.87 -24.14 7.49
N LYS A 250 -11.78 -23.80 8.42
CA LYS A 250 -12.57 -24.80 9.16
C LYS A 250 -13.37 -25.72 8.23
N ILE A 251 -14.08 -25.17 7.26
CA ILE A 251 -14.87 -25.97 6.31
C ILE A 251 -13.97 -26.80 5.39
N THR A 252 -12.81 -26.28 4.99
CA THR A 252 -11.83 -26.99 4.18
C THR A 252 -11.24 -28.20 4.91
N ASP A 253 -10.92 -28.05 6.19
CA ASP A 253 -10.40 -29.15 7.02
C ASP A 253 -11.44 -30.26 7.23
N LEU A 254 -12.71 -29.88 7.44
CA LEU A 254 -13.82 -30.84 7.52
C LEU A 254 -13.98 -31.64 6.22
N ILE A 255 -13.93 -30.97 5.06
CA ILE A 255 -14.00 -31.63 3.75
C ILE A 255 -12.81 -32.58 3.56
N ASN A 256 -11.59 -32.10 3.82
CA ASN A 256 -10.38 -32.90 3.63
C ASN A 256 -10.36 -34.14 4.54
N GLY A 257 -10.79 -34.01 5.79
CA GLY A 257 -10.89 -35.13 6.73
C GLY A 257 -11.81 -36.24 6.20
N ILE A 258 -13.00 -35.89 5.71
CA ILE A 258 -13.97 -36.86 5.18
C ILE A 258 -13.43 -37.53 3.90
N ILE A 259 -12.82 -36.76 2.99
CA ILE A 259 -12.24 -37.31 1.76
C ILE A 259 -11.10 -38.28 2.06
N LEU A 260 -10.26 -37.97 3.05
CA LEU A 260 -9.14 -38.83 3.45
C LEU A 260 -9.63 -40.14 4.07
N ASN A 261 -10.64 -40.08 4.94
CA ASN A 261 -11.23 -41.26 5.58
C ASN A 261 -11.88 -42.21 4.57
N HIS A 262 -12.50 -41.66 3.52
CA HIS A 262 -13.28 -42.42 2.53
C HIS A 262 -12.64 -42.45 1.13
N ARG A 263 -11.30 -42.36 1.10
CA ARG A 263 -10.46 -42.20 -0.10
C ARG A 263 -10.79 -43.15 -1.26
N GLN A 264 -10.99 -44.43 -0.96
CA GLN A 264 -11.23 -45.46 -1.98
C GLN A 264 -12.62 -45.31 -2.61
N GLU A 265 -13.65 -45.05 -1.80
CA GLU A 265 -15.01 -44.81 -2.29
C GLU A 265 -15.09 -43.50 -3.07
N MET A 266 -14.44 -42.44 -2.59
CA MET A 266 -14.37 -41.16 -3.30
C MET A 266 -13.72 -41.28 -4.68
N ASN A 267 -12.67 -42.08 -4.81
CA ASN A 267 -12.09 -42.41 -6.11
C ASN A 267 -13.07 -43.12 -7.03
N ALA A 268 -13.76 -44.15 -6.53
CA ALA A 268 -14.72 -44.89 -7.32
C ALA A 268 -15.91 -44.00 -7.77
N ILE A 269 -16.37 -43.10 -6.90
CA ILE A 269 -17.42 -42.12 -7.21
C ILE A 269 -16.94 -41.16 -8.31
N ILE A 270 -15.73 -40.61 -8.19
CA ILE A 270 -15.15 -39.70 -9.18
C ILE A 270 -14.90 -40.41 -10.51
N ASP A 271 -14.36 -41.64 -10.49
CA ASP A 271 -14.13 -42.43 -11.69
C ASP A 271 -15.45 -42.79 -12.40
N ALA A 272 -16.51 -43.12 -11.65
CA ALA A 272 -17.83 -43.35 -12.22
C ALA A 272 -18.47 -42.09 -12.82
N LEU A 273 -18.16 -40.91 -12.28
CA LEU A 273 -18.56 -39.62 -12.86
C LEU A 273 -17.76 -39.28 -14.13
N ASN A 274 -16.54 -39.82 -14.25
CA ASN A 274 -15.60 -39.54 -15.35
C ASN A 274 -15.67 -40.56 -16.50
N SER A 275 -16.19 -41.77 -16.25
CA SER A 275 -16.35 -42.82 -17.26
C SER A 275 -17.48 -42.47 -18.23
N VAL A 276 -17.15 -41.83 -19.35
CA VAL A 276 -18.04 -41.63 -20.50
C VAL A 276 -17.60 -42.60 -21.61
N GLU A 277 -18.55 -43.31 -22.23
CA GLU A 277 -18.27 -44.20 -23.38
C GLU A 277 -17.49 -43.47 -24.48
N GLY A 278 -16.32 -44.00 -24.83
CA GLY A 278 -15.42 -43.47 -25.87
C GLY A 278 -14.12 -42.83 -25.34
N ASN A 279 -13.97 -42.65 -24.03
CA ASN A 279 -12.75 -42.11 -23.43
C ASN A 279 -11.86 -43.24 -22.89
N SER A 280 -10.77 -43.57 -23.59
CA SER A 280 -9.83 -44.64 -23.18
C SER A 280 -8.85 -44.23 -22.06
N ARG A 281 -9.01 -43.03 -21.48
CA ARG A 281 -8.20 -42.56 -20.35
C ARG A 281 -8.87 -42.86 -19.01
N LEU A 282 -8.58 -44.05 -18.47
CA LEU A 282 -8.65 -44.31 -17.03
C LEU A 282 -7.52 -43.53 -16.33
N GLY A 283 -7.80 -42.75 -15.28
CA GLY A 283 -6.70 -42.23 -14.44
C GLY A 283 -6.86 -40.90 -13.71
N TRP A 284 -8.04 -40.27 -13.66
CA TRP A 284 -8.22 -39.08 -12.82
C TRP A 284 -8.62 -39.46 -11.39
N ASN A 285 -7.61 -39.87 -10.61
CA ASN A 285 -7.73 -40.09 -9.16
C ASN A 285 -8.06 -38.77 -8.45
N TYR A 286 -8.78 -38.81 -7.31
CA TYR A 286 -9.14 -37.61 -6.52
C TYR A 286 -7.93 -36.74 -6.13
N TYR A 287 -6.70 -37.28 -6.11
CA TYR A 287 -5.48 -36.49 -5.96
C TYR A 287 -5.35 -35.35 -6.99
N ASN A 288 -5.93 -35.53 -8.18
CA ASN A 288 -5.96 -34.52 -9.22
C ASN A 288 -7.18 -33.58 -9.09
N PHE A 289 -8.20 -33.94 -8.30
CA PHE A 289 -9.27 -33.05 -7.87
C PHE A 289 -8.72 -32.05 -6.84
N LYS A 290 -7.99 -31.05 -7.31
CA LYS A 290 -7.33 -30.06 -6.44
C LYS A 290 -8.31 -28.95 -6.02
N ILE A 291 -9.09 -29.18 -4.95
CA ILE A 291 -9.65 -28.08 -4.11
C ILE A 291 -8.56 -27.06 -3.76
N ARG A 292 -7.29 -27.51 -3.70
CA ARG A 292 -6.08 -26.70 -3.47
C ARG A 292 -5.79 -25.60 -4.49
N ASN A 293 -6.10 -25.76 -5.77
CA ASN A 293 -5.88 -24.67 -6.74
C ASN A 293 -6.87 -23.53 -6.47
N TRP A 294 -8.10 -23.88 -6.09
CA TRP A 294 -9.11 -22.92 -5.67
C TRP A 294 -8.72 -22.19 -4.37
N TYR A 295 -8.10 -22.86 -3.39
CA TYR A 295 -7.55 -22.18 -2.21
C TYR A 295 -6.48 -21.14 -2.56
N GLN A 296 -5.56 -21.44 -3.47
CA GLN A 296 -4.52 -20.50 -3.88
C GLN A 296 -5.09 -19.32 -4.66
N ASP A 297 -6.05 -19.57 -5.56
CA ASP A 297 -6.70 -18.52 -6.35
C ASP A 297 -7.66 -17.67 -5.49
N TYR A 298 -8.36 -18.27 -4.51
CA TYR A 298 -9.21 -17.57 -3.55
C TYR A 298 -8.41 -16.81 -2.49
N GLN A 299 -7.31 -17.36 -1.99
CA GLN A 299 -6.37 -16.62 -1.15
C GLN A 299 -5.74 -15.48 -1.91
N LYS A 300 -5.36 -15.65 -3.18
CA LYS A 300 -4.85 -14.55 -4.02
C LYS A 300 -5.91 -13.46 -4.23
N TYR A 301 -7.16 -13.85 -4.42
CA TYR A 301 -8.31 -12.95 -4.46
C TYR A 301 -8.49 -12.22 -3.12
N LEU A 302 -8.53 -12.93 -1.99
CA LEU A 302 -8.61 -12.34 -0.66
C LEU A 302 -7.42 -11.44 -0.38
N THR A 303 -6.18 -11.86 -0.62
CA THR A 303 -4.96 -11.06 -0.37
C THR A 303 -4.86 -9.81 -1.24
N GLN A 304 -5.40 -9.82 -2.47
CA GLN A 304 -5.51 -8.64 -3.33
C GLN A 304 -6.66 -7.71 -2.94
N TYR A 305 -7.64 -8.19 -2.16
CA TYR A 305 -8.78 -7.42 -1.67
C TYR A 305 -8.69 -7.07 -0.17
N ASP A 306 -7.86 -7.76 0.62
CA ASP A 306 -7.70 -7.58 2.08
C ASP A 306 -6.61 -6.59 2.43
N ARG A 307 -5.73 -6.19 1.51
CA ARG A 307 -4.91 -5.00 1.73
C ARG A 307 -5.62 -3.86 1.03
N LYS A 308 -6.37 -3.07 1.81
CA LYS A 308 -6.91 -1.79 1.38
C LYS A 308 -5.79 -1.04 0.65
N ASP A 309 -6.08 -0.54 -0.56
CA ASP A 309 -5.10 0.23 -1.32
C ASP A 309 -4.61 1.38 -0.44
N ASP A 310 -3.41 1.93 -0.68
CA ASP A 310 -2.94 3.12 0.04
C ASP A 310 -3.99 4.26 0.02
N LYS A 311 -4.93 4.26 -0.93
CA LYS A 311 -6.02 5.24 -1.04
C LYS A 311 -7.13 5.05 0.00
N ASP A 312 -7.29 3.83 0.53
CA ASP A 312 -8.41 3.38 1.37
C ASP A 312 -8.13 3.48 2.88
N MET A 313 -6.92 3.93 3.27
CA MET A 313 -6.64 4.32 4.65
C MET A 313 -7.56 5.46 5.10
N GLN A 314 -8.03 5.43 6.34
CA GLN A 314 -8.98 6.42 6.85
C GLN A 314 -8.33 7.79 6.99
N LEU A 315 -7.07 7.82 7.45
CA LEU A 315 -6.35 9.06 7.68
C LEU A 315 -5.42 9.39 6.51
N LYS A 316 -5.38 10.68 6.16
CA LYS A 316 -4.45 11.18 5.13
C LYS A 316 -3.00 10.91 5.54
N GLU A 317 -2.69 11.10 6.81
CA GLU A 317 -1.37 10.96 7.41
C GLU A 317 -0.87 9.52 7.35
N SER A 318 -1.76 8.52 7.50
CA SER A 318 -1.43 7.10 7.29
C SER A 318 -0.86 6.86 5.89
N ARG A 319 -1.48 7.45 4.87
CA ARG A 319 -1.00 7.36 3.48
C ARG A 319 0.35 8.03 3.29
N LEU A 320 0.59 9.13 4.00
CA LEU A 320 1.88 9.82 3.98
C LEU A 320 2.95 8.96 4.64
N LEU A 321 2.63 8.31 5.77
CA LEU A 321 3.52 7.41 6.48
C LEU A 321 3.87 6.18 5.65
N ILE A 322 2.88 5.53 5.00
CA ILE A 322 3.14 4.37 4.15
C ILE A 322 4.14 4.69 3.03
N LYS A 323 3.97 5.86 2.39
CA LYS A 323 4.85 6.33 1.30
C LYS A 323 6.23 6.76 1.75
N SER A 324 6.36 7.34 2.94
CA SER A 324 7.61 7.95 3.41
C SER A 324 8.36 7.12 4.45
N LYS A 325 7.73 6.08 5.01
CA LYS A 325 8.19 5.22 6.12
C LYS A 325 8.39 5.93 7.45
N ASN A 326 8.80 7.21 7.45
CA ASN A 326 9.00 8.00 8.65
C ASN A 326 8.34 9.37 8.52
N ILE A 327 7.55 9.75 9.52
CA ILE A 327 6.96 11.09 9.63
C ILE A 327 7.29 11.74 10.97
N ILE A 328 7.30 13.06 11.01
CA ILE A 328 7.27 13.85 12.24
C ILE A 328 6.01 14.71 12.21
N LEU A 329 5.14 14.50 13.19
CA LEU A 329 4.01 15.37 13.48
C LEU A 329 4.51 16.53 14.34
N ARG A 330 4.48 17.74 13.80
CA ARG A 330 4.90 18.96 14.49
C ARG A 330 3.78 19.96 14.62
N GLY A 331 3.86 20.85 15.60
CA GLY A 331 2.92 21.95 15.76
C GLY A 331 2.77 22.39 17.21
N ALA A 332 1.85 23.31 17.42
CA ALA A 332 1.48 23.87 18.71
C ALA A 332 1.13 22.79 19.78
N PRO A 333 1.34 23.06 21.07
CA PRO A 333 0.93 22.15 22.13
C PRO A 333 -0.59 22.00 22.18
N GLY A 334 -1.05 20.80 22.53
CA GLY A 334 -2.48 20.48 22.62
C GLY A 334 -3.20 20.27 21.29
N THR A 335 -2.49 20.21 20.16
CA THR A 335 -3.07 19.88 18.84
C THR A 335 -3.29 18.37 18.65
N GLY A 336 -3.22 17.56 19.71
CA GLY A 336 -3.54 16.13 19.63
C GLY A 336 -2.53 15.27 18.85
N LYS A 337 -1.29 15.72 18.63
CA LYS A 337 -0.28 14.98 17.85
C LYS A 337 -0.06 13.55 18.32
N THR A 338 0.06 13.32 19.62
CA THR A 338 0.24 11.98 20.20
C THR A 338 -1.00 11.11 20.01
N PHE A 339 -2.20 11.71 20.08
CA PHE A 339 -3.45 11.03 19.78
C PHE A 339 -3.53 10.64 18.29
N LEU A 340 -3.21 11.58 17.40
CA LEU A 340 -3.14 11.35 15.96
C LEU A 340 -2.10 10.27 15.60
N ALA A 341 -0.94 10.26 16.24
CA ALA A 341 0.08 9.22 16.04
C ALA A 341 -0.45 7.82 16.37
N ARG A 342 -1.19 7.68 17.48
CA ARG A 342 -1.85 6.41 17.85
C ARG A 342 -2.95 6.04 16.87
N ALA A 343 -3.72 7.02 16.39
CA ALA A 343 -4.77 6.80 15.42
C ALA A 343 -4.23 6.32 14.07
N ILE A 344 -3.12 6.91 13.61
CA ILE A 344 -2.39 6.47 12.40
C ILE A 344 -1.86 5.04 12.59
N ALA A 345 -1.29 4.75 13.76
CA ALA A 345 -0.79 3.41 14.04
C ALA A 345 -1.90 2.38 13.99
N ALA A 346 -3.05 2.66 14.63
CA ALA A 346 -4.23 1.80 14.57
C ALA A 346 -4.73 1.59 13.13
N ASP A 347 -4.89 2.69 12.37
CA ASP A 347 -5.33 2.66 10.96
C ASP A 347 -4.41 1.78 10.11
N ILE A 348 -3.10 1.85 10.31
CA ILE A 348 -2.15 1.03 9.54
C ILE A 348 -2.15 -0.43 10.00
N THR A 349 -2.08 -0.71 11.31
CA THR A 349 -2.02 -2.09 11.82
C THR A 349 -3.32 -2.86 11.63
N SER A 350 -4.45 -2.15 11.64
CA SER A 350 -5.76 -2.72 11.32
C SER A 350 -6.09 -2.65 9.82
N ASN A 351 -5.14 -2.20 8.98
CA ASN A 351 -5.35 -2.10 7.54
C ASN A 351 -6.64 -1.33 7.16
N GLY A 352 -6.82 -0.16 7.77
CA GLY A 352 -7.91 0.76 7.49
C GLY A 352 -9.26 0.40 8.13
N GLU A 353 -9.34 -0.61 8.99
CA GLU A 353 -10.56 -0.98 9.72
C GLU A 353 -10.93 0.02 10.83
N THR A 354 -9.97 0.50 11.61
CA THR A 354 -10.21 1.37 12.77
C THR A 354 -9.07 2.37 12.95
N THR A 355 -9.41 3.60 13.35
CA THR A 355 -8.45 4.59 13.85
C THR A 355 -8.36 4.60 15.38
N ASP A 356 -9.16 3.78 16.06
CA ASP A 356 -9.13 3.64 17.52
C ASP A 356 -8.28 2.43 17.91
N ALA A 357 -7.22 2.70 18.67
CA ALA A 357 -6.30 1.68 19.18
C ALA A 357 -6.98 0.68 20.14
N ASN A 358 -8.09 1.07 20.78
CA ASN A 358 -8.83 0.17 21.69
C ASN A 358 -9.57 -0.94 20.93
N ASN A 359 -9.84 -0.74 19.64
CA ASN A 359 -10.51 -1.72 18.79
C ASN A 359 -9.55 -2.69 18.10
N LEU A 360 -8.25 -2.60 18.39
CA LEU A 360 -7.22 -3.49 17.86
C LEU A 360 -7.19 -4.83 18.59
N THR A 361 -6.90 -5.91 17.86
CA THR A 361 -6.60 -7.22 18.46
C THR A 361 -5.28 -7.17 19.23
N GLU A 362 -5.06 -8.13 20.15
CA GLU A 362 -3.78 -8.25 20.89
C GLU A 362 -2.56 -8.33 19.95
N GLU A 363 -2.71 -9.01 18.81
CA GLU A 363 -1.66 -9.08 17.81
C GLU A 363 -1.38 -7.71 17.17
N GLN A 364 -2.42 -6.98 16.76
CA GLN A 364 -2.27 -5.64 16.18
C GLN A 364 -1.69 -4.64 17.18
N GLN A 365 -2.08 -4.73 18.46
CA GLN A 365 -1.49 -3.92 19.53
C GLN A 365 0.01 -4.21 19.69
N SER A 366 0.42 -5.48 19.58
CA SER A 366 1.83 -5.87 19.66
C SER A 366 2.70 -5.34 18.51
N GLN A 367 2.07 -4.91 17.40
CA GLN A 367 2.73 -4.29 16.25
C GLN A 367 3.01 -2.80 16.46
N ILE A 368 2.50 -2.20 17.55
CA ILE A 368 2.68 -0.79 17.87
C ILE A 368 3.68 -0.65 19.02
N GLY A 369 4.81 0.01 18.75
CA GLY A 369 5.78 0.42 19.77
C GLY A 369 5.55 1.89 20.17
N PHE A 370 5.80 2.22 21.43
CA PHE A 370 5.68 3.59 21.92
C PHE A 370 6.80 3.90 22.92
N VAL A 371 7.45 5.04 22.74
CA VAL A 371 8.40 5.61 23.69
C VAL A 371 8.24 7.12 23.72
N GLN A 372 8.57 7.76 24.84
CA GLN A 372 8.69 9.20 24.94
C GLN A 372 10.14 9.56 25.24
N PHE A 373 10.73 10.46 24.46
CA PHE A 373 12.10 10.92 24.70
C PHE A 373 12.15 11.98 25.79
N HIS A 374 13.25 11.96 26.54
CA HIS A 374 13.57 12.91 27.59
C HIS A 374 15.08 13.20 27.60
N PRO A 375 15.56 14.29 28.22
CA PRO A 375 16.95 14.69 28.13
C PRO A 375 17.98 13.64 28.57
N SER A 376 17.61 12.74 29.48
CA SER A 376 18.46 11.64 29.95
C SER A 376 18.33 10.34 29.15
N TYR A 377 17.52 10.31 28.09
CA TYR A 377 17.29 9.11 27.28
C TYR A 377 18.48 8.91 26.33
N ASP A 378 19.05 7.71 26.28
CA ASP A 378 20.28 7.45 25.54
C ASP A 378 20.24 6.17 24.68
N TYR A 379 21.35 5.92 23.98
CA TYR A 379 21.54 4.74 23.14
C TYR A 379 21.31 3.42 23.91
N THR A 380 21.69 3.38 25.19
CA THR A 380 21.63 2.16 25.99
C THR A 380 20.21 1.76 26.36
N ASP A 381 19.29 2.72 26.42
CA ASP A 381 17.86 2.47 26.63
C ASP A 381 17.12 2.16 25.32
N PHE A 382 17.59 2.72 24.21
CA PHE A 382 16.91 2.65 22.93
C PHE A 382 17.36 1.47 22.06
N VAL A 383 18.68 1.28 21.93
CA VAL A 383 19.29 0.30 21.02
C VAL A 383 19.78 -0.90 21.81
N GLU A 384 20.81 -0.76 22.63
CA GLU A 384 21.33 -1.83 23.47
C GLU A 384 22.36 -1.28 24.46
N GLY A 385 22.51 -1.95 25.61
CA GLY A 385 23.54 -1.56 26.57
C GLY A 385 23.78 -2.58 27.67
N LEU A 386 24.91 -2.43 28.35
CA LEU A 386 25.26 -3.27 29.50
C LEU A 386 24.42 -2.87 30.71
N ARG A 387 23.77 -3.85 31.33
CA ARG A 387 22.99 -3.70 32.55
C ARG A 387 23.56 -4.61 33.64
N PRO A 388 23.67 -4.13 34.89
CA PRO A 388 24.15 -4.96 35.98
C PRO A 388 23.13 -6.07 36.28
N VAL A 389 23.61 -7.30 36.43
CA VAL A 389 22.83 -8.48 36.81
C VAL A 389 23.52 -9.20 37.95
N ALA A 390 22.73 -9.65 38.93
CA ALA A 390 23.23 -10.52 39.99
C ALA A 390 23.10 -11.98 39.55
N ASP A 391 24.17 -12.76 39.68
CA ASP A 391 24.10 -14.21 39.53
C ASP A 391 23.37 -14.85 40.73
N ALA A 392 23.11 -16.16 40.65
CA ALA A 392 22.43 -16.92 41.70
C ALA A 392 23.20 -16.93 43.05
N ASP A 393 24.49 -16.61 43.02
CA ASP A 393 25.39 -16.56 44.18
C ASP A 393 25.56 -15.13 44.73
N GLY A 394 24.89 -14.14 44.13
CA GLY A 394 24.91 -12.73 44.54
C GLY A 394 26.10 -11.93 44.04
N ASN A 395 26.91 -12.45 43.11
CA ASN A 395 27.96 -11.67 42.46
C ASN A 395 27.37 -10.76 41.39
N MET A 396 27.89 -9.54 41.31
CA MET A 396 27.48 -8.54 40.33
C MET A 396 28.26 -8.73 39.02
N GLY A 397 27.55 -9.01 37.93
CA GLY A 397 28.05 -9.03 36.56
C GLY A 397 27.36 -7.99 35.67
N PHE A 398 27.73 -7.95 34.39
CA PHE A 398 27.06 -7.16 33.38
C PHE A 398 26.54 -8.06 32.27
N GLU A 399 25.31 -7.81 31.84
CA GLU A 399 24.68 -8.50 30.70
C GLU A 399 24.31 -7.45 29.65
N LEU A 400 24.52 -7.77 28.38
CA LEU A 400 24.04 -6.95 27.28
C LEU A 400 22.52 -7.12 27.17
N LYS A 401 21.78 -6.01 27.23
CA LYS A 401 20.33 -6.00 27.06
C LYS A 401 19.94 -5.17 25.86
N ASP A 402 18.95 -5.67 25.12
CA ASP A 402 18.29 -4.94 24.06
C ASP A 402 17.57 -3.72 24.64
N GLY A 403 17.64 -2.62 23.91
CA GLY A 403 16.80 -1.45 24.14
C GLY A 403 15.42 -1.62 23.49
N VAL A 404 14.52 -0.69 23.80
CA VAL A 404 13.10 -0.75 23.41
C VAL A 404 12.93 -0.85 21.88
N PHE A 405 13.76 -0.13 21.12
CA PHE A 405 13.67 -0.17 19.65
C PHE A 405 14.22 -1.49 19.10
N THR A 406 15.31 -2.01 19.65
CA THR A 406 15.87 -3.29 19.20
C THR A 406 14.91 -4.44 19.46
N GLU A 407 14.27 -4.51 20.63
CA GLU A 407 13.23 -5.50 20.89
C GLU A 407 12.08 -5.42 19.88
N PHE A 408 11.63 -4.20 19.57
CA PHE A 408 10.59 -3.96 18.59
C PHE A 408 11.02 -4.39 17.17
N ILE A 409 12.24 -4.06 16.76
CA ILE A 409 12.79 -4.47 15.47
C ILE A 409 12.94 -5.99 15.39
N LYS A 410 13.37 -6.65 16.46
CA LYS A 410 13.43 -8.13 16.52
C LYS A 410 12.05 -8.74 16.32
N LYS A 411 10.98 -8.18 16.93
CA LYS A 411 9.59 -8.62 16.69
C LYS A 411 9.16 -8.41 15.23
N ALA A 412 9.44 -7.23 14.66
CA ALA A 412 9.11 -6.93 13.28
C ALA A 412 9.88 -7.83 12.29
N ARG A 413 11.15 -8.12 12.58
CA ARG A 413 12.00 -9.07 11.83
C ARG A 413 11.48 -10.48 11.95
N GLN A 414 11.11 -10.93 13.14
CA GLN A 414 10.48 -12.23 13.31
C GLN A 414 9.22 -12.33 12.45
N ASN A 415 8.39 -11.29 12.32
CA ASN A 415 7.26 -11.35 11.39
C ASN A 415 7.69 -11.53 9.91
N LEU A 416 8.86 -11.00 9.51
CA LEU A 416 9.42 -11.19 8.18
C LEU A 416 10.15 -12.52 7.97
N GLU A 417 10.81 -13.00 9.02
CA GLU A 417 11.69 -14.17 9.06
C GLU A 417 10.97 -15.43 9.54
N LEU A 418 9.76 -15.28 10.13
CA LEU A 418 8.79 -16.34 10.35
C LEU A 418 8.74 -17.06 9.02
N PRO A 419 9.22 -18.32 8.99
CA PRO A 419 9.49 -18.91 7.73
C PRO A 419 8.15 -19.03 6.98
N GLN A 420 8.24 -19.13 5.66
CA GLN A 420 7.27 -19.90 4.86
C GLN A 420 7.01 -21.34 5.43
N LYS A 421 7.58 -21.69 6.61
CA LYS A 421 7.57 -22.94 7.37
C LYS A 421 6.88 -22.86 8.74
N SER A 422 6.31 -21.73 9.18
CA SER A 422 5.37 -21.71 10.32
C SER A 422 3.94 -21.71 9.81
N VAL A 423 3.69 -22.56 8.83
CA VAL A 423 2.45 -23.33 8.77
C VAL A 423 2.50 -24.20 10.03
N GLU A 424 1.44 -24.21 10.83
CA GLU A 424 1.27 -25.21 11.87
C GLU A 424 1.65 -26.58 11.29
N LYS A 425 2.67 -27.22 11.89
CA LYS A 425 3.16 -28.52 11.46
C LYS A 425 2.08 -29.57 11.75
N GLN A 426 1.10 -29.72 10.88
CA GLN A 426 0.39 -30.99 10.74
C GLN A 426 1.12 -31.80 9.68
N THR A 427 2.00 -32.67 10.16
CA THR A 427 2.64 -33.71 9.34
C THR A 427 1.59 -34.65 8.77
N VAL A 428 1.36 -34.57 7.47
CA VAL A 428 0.88 -35.70 6.66
C VAL A 428 1.87 -35.87 5.52
N GLU A 429 2.37 -37.10 5.37
CA GLU A 429 3.59 -37.46 4.68
C GLU A 429 3.78 -36.89 3.25
N ASN A 430 5.01 -36.41 3.00
CA ASN A 430 5.69 -36.30 1.71
C ASN A 430 5.26 -35.26 0.67
N HIS A 431 4.69 -34.11 1.03
CA HIS A 431 4.69 -32.93 0.13
C HIS A 431 4.92 -31.61 0.89
N GLU A 432 6.07 -30.98 0.65
CA GLU A 432 6.39 -29.63 1.14
C GLU A 432 5.48 -28.58 0.48
N LEU A 433 4.80 -27.77 1.28
CA LEU A 433 3.95 -26.66 0.83
C LEU A 433 4.58 -25.34 1.27
N LYS A 434 4.80 -24.42 0.31
CA LYS A 434 5.25 -23.04 0.57
C LYS A 434 4.05 -22.09 0.40
N TYR A 435 3.77 -21.29 1.43
CA TYR A 435 2.74 -20.24 1.42
C TYR A 435 3.41 -18.86 1.29
N PRO A 436 2.87 -17.89 0.52
CA PRO A 436 3.31 -16.50 0.59
C PRO A 436 2.66 -15.80 1.78
N VAL A 437 3.45 -15.40 2.78
CA VAL A 437 3.02 -14.60 3.94
C VAL A 437 3.00 -13.12 3.55
N THR A 438 1.88 -12.42 3.78
CA THR A 438 1.81 -10.95 3.73
C THR A 438 2.54 -10.35 4.92
N GLN A 439 3.55 -9.51 4.67
CA GLN A 439 4.32 -8.82 5.72
C GLN A 439 3.41 -7.86 6.49
N LYS A 440 3.20 -8.10 7.79
CA LYS A 440 2.35 -7.25 8.64
C LYS A 440 3.09 -5.93 8.95
N PRO A 441 2.41 -4.78 8.96
CA PRO A 441 3.04 -3.51 9.28
C PRO A 441 3.34 -3.40 10.78
N PHE A 442 4.42 -2.71 11.12
CA PHE A 442 4.85 -2.42 12.49
C PHE A 442 5.06 -0.91 12.61
N VAL A 443 4.45 -0.26 13.59
CA VAL A 443 4.52 1.21 13.75
C VAL A 443 5.18 1.55 15.07
N PHE A 444 6.24 2.35 15.05
CA PHE A 444 6.97 2.79 16.23
C PHE A 444 6.76 4.29 16.46
N ILE A 445 6.16 4.66 17.57
CA ILE A 445 5.86 6.04 17.94
C ILE A 445 6.91 6.55 18.92
N ILE A 446 7.52 7.69 18.59
CA ILE A 446 8.49 8.42 19.41
C ILE A 446 7.86 9.75 19.76
N ASP A 447 7.30 9.83 20.96
CA ASP A 447 6.69 11.03 21.48
C ASP A 447 7.77 12.00 21.99
N GLU A 448 7.57 13.30 21.79
CA GLU A 448 8.53 14.34 22.19
C GLU A 448 9.95 14.08 21.65
N ILE A 449 10.04 13.64 20.39
CA ILE A 449 11.28 13.17 19.75
C ILE A 449 12.43 14.18 19.83
N ASN A 450 12.10 15.46 19.96
CA ASN A 450 13.02 16.58 19.99
C ASN A 450 13.64 16.79 21.39
N ARG A 451 13.08 16.20 22.46
CA ARG A 451 13.60 16.34 23.84
C ARG A 451 14.81 15.45 24.17
N GLY A 452 15.27 14.64 23.22
CA GLY A 452 16.48 13.83 23.34
C GLY A 452 17.46 14.11 22.21
N GLU A 453 18.73 13.79 22.44
CA GLU A 453 19.80 13.95 21.44
C GLU A 453 19.70 12.83 20.41
N ILE A 454 18.86 13.01 19.40
CA ILE A 454 18.44 11.94 18.48
C ILE A 454 19.64 11.26 17.79
N SER A 455 20.63 12.04 17.37
CA SER A 455 21.86 11.50 16.76
C SER A 455 22.59 10.53 17.68
N LYS A 456 22.64 10.84 18.98
CA LYS A 456 23.26 9.99 20.00
C LYS A 456 22.38 8.78 20.33
N ILE A 457 21.07 8.98 20.44
CA ILE A 457 20.10 7.91 20.77
C ILE A 457 20.06 6.85 19.68
N PHE A 458 20.01 7.24 18.40
CA PHE A 458 19.97 6.29 17.29
C PHE A 458 21.34 5.70 16.94
N GLY A 459 22.44 6.41 17.23
CA GLY A 459 23.79 5.95 16.89
C GLY A 459 23.92 5.54 15.43
N GLU A 460 24.37 4.32 15.18
CA GLU A 460 24.57 3.75 13.84
C GLU A 460 23.24 3.45 13.14
N LEU A 461 22.16 3.22 13.89
CA LEU A 461 20.83 2.94 13.32
C LEU A 461 20.32 4.12 12.51
N PHE A 462 20.88 5.31 12.72
CA PHE A 462 20.59 6.50 11.94
C PHE A 462 20.78 6.33 10.43
N TYR A 463 21.65 5.40 10.01
CA TYR A 463 21.78 4.97 8.62
C TYR A 463 20.60 4.10 8.18
N SER A 464 20.26 3.08 8.97
CA SER A 464 19.20 2.09 8.70
C SER A 464 17.78 2.65 8.82
N ILE A 465 17.60 3.83 9.45
CA ILE A 465 16.28 4.49 9.48
C ILE A 465 15.87 5.15 8.18
N ASP A 466 16.83 5.44 7.32
CA ASP A 466 16.55 6.02 6.01
C ASP A 466 15.70 5.05 5.18
N PRO A 467 14.57 5.49 4.61
CA PRO A 467 13.72 4.65 3.77
C PRO A 467 14.49 3.96 2.61
N GLY A 468 15.55 4.60 2.09
CA GLY A 468 16.38 4.02 1.02
C GLY A 468 17.37 2.95 1.48
N TYR A 469 17.60 2.81 2.79
CA TYR A 469 18.54 1.87 3.40
C TYR A 469 17.82 0.89 4.36
N ARG A 470 16.52 0.67 4.18
CA ARG A 470 15.80 -0.37 4.92
C ARG A 470 16.22 -1.77 4.45
N GLY A 471 15.97 -2.77 5.29
CA GLY A 471 16.34 -4.16 5.01
C GLY A 471 17.85 -4.42 5.07
N LYS A 472 18.26 -5.59 4.59
CA LYS A 472 19.66 -6.07 4.66
C LYS A 472 20.68 -5.14 3.98
N THR A 473 20.23 -4.25 3.09
CA THR A 473 21.12 -3.33 2.37
C THR A 473 21.62 -2.18 3.24
N GLY A 474 20.87 -1.79 4.27
CA GLY A 474 21.33 -0.83 5.29
C GLY A 474 21.61 -1.49 6.63
N SER A 475 22.18 -2.68 6.59
CA SER A 475 22.73 -3.37 7.76
C SER A 475 23.91 -2.59 8.36
N VAL A 476 23.90 -2.45 9.68
CA VAL A 476 24.93 -1.77 10.48
C VAL A 476 25.40 -2.66 11.62
N SER A 477 26.67 -2.53 11.99
CA SER A 477 27.20 -3.08 13.22
C SER A 477 26.86 -2.11 14.34
N THR A 478 26.23 -2.59 15.40
CA THR A 478 25.94 -1.78 16.58
C THR A 478 27.19 -1.60 17.45
N GLN A 479 27.16 -0.64 18.37
CA GLN A 479 28.29 -0.35 19.27
C GLN A 479 28.76 -1.58 20.06
N TYR A 480 27.87 -2.49 20.44
CA TYR A 480 28.20 -3.68 21.23
C TYR A 480 28.17 -4.98 20.42
N ALA A 481 28.27 -4.91 19.09
CA ALA A 481 28.23 -6.09 18.21
C ALA A 481 29.29 -7.16 18.55
N ASN A 482 30.44 -6.75 19.08
CA ASN A 482 31.49 -7.67 19.53
C ASN A 482 31.12 -8.49 20.78
N LEU A 483 30.05 -8.13 21.48
CA LEU A 483 29.51 -8.84 22.64
C LEU A 483 28.28 -9.69 22.28
N HIS A 484 27.85 -9.68 21.02
CA HIS A 484 26.78 -10.56 20.53
C HIS A 484 27.29 -12.00 20.43
N ASP A 485 26.39 -12.97 20.54
CA ASP A 485 26.71 -14.39 20.38
C ASP A 485 27.29 -14.69 18.98
N ASP A 486 26.80 -13.97 17.96
CA ASP A 486 27.36 -13.94 16.61
C ASP A 486 27.87 -12.52 16.30
N PRO A 487 29.19 -12.26 16.40
CA PRO A 487 29.77 -10.96 16.07
C PRO A 487 29.62 -10.54 14.60
N SER A 488 29.16 -11.44 13.73
CA SER A 488 28.84 -11.13 12.34
C SER A 488 27.36 -10.77 12.13
N GLU A 489 26.53 -10.87 13.17
CA GLU A 489 25.15 -10.41 13.12
C GLU A 489 25.12 -8.89 12.93
N MET A 490 24.41 -8.45 11.91
CA MET A 490 24.24 -7.04 11.60
C MET A 490 22.79 -6.62 11.87
N PHE A 491 22.62 -5.46 12.51
CA PHE A 491 21.32 -4.87 12.73
C PHE A 491 20.82 -4.18 11.47
N PHE A 492 19.55 -4.32 11.14
CA PHE A 492 18.89 -3.49 10.14
C PHE A 492 17.43 -3.28 10.50
N VAL A 493 16.84 -2.18 10.04
CA VAL A 493 15.41 -1.96 10.21
C VAL A 493 14.63 -2.51 9.01
N PRO A 494 13.63 -3.38 9.24
CA PRO A 494 12.74 -3.92 8.22
C PRO A 494 11.93 -2.91 7.39
N GLU A 495 11.55 -3.33 6.18
CA GLU A 495 10.69 -2.56 5.27
C GLU A 495 9.24 -2.38 5.75
N ASN A 496 8.77 -3.30 6.61
CA ASN A 496 7.45 -3.25 7.22
C ASN A 496 7.39 -2.40 8.49
N VAL A 497 8.49 -1.72 8.86
CA VAL A 497 8.54 -0.80 10.00
C VAL A 497 8.30 0.65 9.55
N TYR A 498 7.44 1.34 10.29
CA TYR A 498 7.07 2.74 10.12
C TYR A 498 7.37 3.50 11.40
N ILE A 499 7.87 4.74 11.29
CA ILE A 499 8.23 5.56 12.46
C ILE A 499 7.41 6.85 12.47
N ILE A 500 6.81 7.18 13.62
CA ILE A 500 6.09 8.43 13.84
C ILE A 500 6.76 9.17 14.99
N GLY A 501 7.38 10.32 14.70
CA GLY A 501 7.82 11.27 15.72
C GLY A 501 6.72 12.28 16.04
N THR A 502 6.60 12.73 17.29
CA THR A 502 5.85 13.94 17.65
C THR A 502 6.79 14.99 18.23
N MET A 503 6.55 16.26 17.92
CA MET A 503 7.33 17.36 18.50
C MET A 503 6.49 18.63 18.68
N ASN A 504 6.74 19.36 19.77
CA ASN A 504 6.25 20.73 19.93
C ASN A 504 7.26 21.70 19.34
N ASP A 505 6.77 22.66 18.55
CA ASP A 505 7.65 23.60 17.83
C ASP A 505 8.29 24.68 18.71
N ILE A 506 7.71 24.92 19.89
CA ILE A 506 8.09 26.02 20.79
C ILE A 506 8.97 25.58 21.96
N ASP A 507 9.22 24.28 22.13
CA ASP A 507 10.02 23.78 23.25
C ASP A 507 11.47 24.30 23.09
N ARG A 508 11.84 25.29 23.92
CA ARG A 508 13.11 26.03 23.82
C ARG A 508 14.33 25.23 24.30
N SER A 509 14.12 24.08 24.96
CA SER A 509 15.15 23.25 25.61
C SER A 509 15.54 22.00 24.82
N VAL A 510 15.53 22.11 23.49
CA VAL A 510 15.43 20.98 22.56
C VAL A 510 16.62 20.96 21.63
N ASP A 511 17.13 19.76 21.32
CA ASP A 511 18.21 19.60 20.36
C ASP A 511 17.77 20.01 18.95
N SER A 512 18.59 20.82 18.28
CA SER A 512 18.31 21.25 16.92
C SER A 512 18.37 20.05 15.96
N PHE A 513 17.28 19.78 15.24
CA PHE A 513 17.28 18.77 14.18
C PHE A 513 18.30 19.12 13.09
N ASP A 514 19.33 18.29 12.97
CA ASP A 514 20.31 18.39 11.90
C ASP A 514 19.66 18.11 10.52
N PHE A 515 20.25 18.66 9.46
CA PHE A 515 19.86 18.45 8.07
C PHE A 515 19.77 16.97 7.71
N ALA A 516 20.61 16.14 8.33
CA ALA A 516 20.58 14.69 8.15
C ALA A 516 19.23 14.08 8.56
N MET A 517 18.60 14.56 9.64
CA MET A 517 17.28 14.13 10.06
C MET A 517 16.18 14.61 9.14
N ARG A 518 16.27 15.88 8.71
CA ARG A 518 15.27 16.50 7.83
C ARG A 518 15.10 15.77 6.50
N ARG A 519 16.11 15.02 6.05
CA ARG A 519 16.05 14.19 4.84
C ARG A 519 15.37 12.84 5.04
N ARG A 520 15.34 12.31 6.25
CA ARG A 520 14.88 10.93 6.57
C ARG A 520 13.46 10.88 7.11
N PHE A 521 12.94 12.01 7.55
CA PHE A 521 11.58 12.17 8.03
C PHE A 521 10.82 13.14 7.17
N ARG A 522 9.55 12.84 6.91
CA ARG A 522 8.61 13.79 6.35
C ARG A 522 7.95 14.58 7.48
N PHE A 523 8.10 15.90 7.46
CA PHE A 523 7.51 16.79 8.47
C PHE A 523 6.07 17.14 8.06
N ILE A 524 5.14 16.91 8.97
CA ILE A 524 3.71 17.19 8.81
C ILE A 524 3.31 18.13 9.94
N GLU A 525 2.84 19.31 9.56
CA GLU A 525 2.30 20.29 10.50
C GLU A 525 0.87 19.92 10.89
N VAL A 526 0.60 19.91 12.19
CA VAL A 526 -0.72 19.66 12.78
C VAL A 526 -1.20 20.96 13.41
N LYS A 527 -2.10 21.67 12.70
CA LYS A 527 -2.63 22.96 13.14
C LYS A 527 -3.79 22.78 14.11
N ALA A 528 -3.96 23.74 15.02
CA ALA A 528 -5.10 23.75 15.94
C ALA A 528 -6.45 23.78 15.21
N SER A 529 -6.53 24.52 14.10
CA SER A 529 -7.72 24.62 13.24
C SER A 529 -8.13 23.29 12.62
N ASP A 530 -7.17 22.40 12.34
CA ASP A 530 -7.42 21.13 11.66
C ASP A 530 -7.96 20.07 12.63
N GLN A 531 -7.85 20.33 13.94
CA GLN A 531 -8.14 19.39 15.02
C GLN A 531 -9.38 19.79 15.83
N LEU A 532 -10.19 20.74 15.34
CA LEU A 532 -11.41 21.19 16.03
C LEU A 532 -12.42 20.07 16.28
N LYS A 533 -12.39 18.99 15.47
CA LYS A 533 -13.22 17.79 15.66
C LYS A 533 -13.00 17.10 17.01
N MET A 534 -11.86 17.32 17.67
CA MET A 534 -11.66 16.83 19.04
C MET A 534 -12.74 17.35 20.00
N LEU A 535 -13.29 18.53 19.72
CA LEU A 535 -14.34 19.14 20.55
C LEU A 535 -15.74 18.58 20.29
N ASP A 536 -15.90 17.64 19.34
CA ASP A 536 -17.16 16.93 19.10
C ASP A 536 -17.59 16.08 20.31
N GLU A 537 -16.69 15.87 21.28
CA GLU A 537 -16.99 15.22 22.56
C GLU A 537 -17.65 16.14 23.60
N LEU A 538 -17.82 17.43 23.29
CA LEU A 538 -18.53 18.41 24.13
C LEU A 538 -19.96 18.59 23.64
N ASP A 539 -20.88 18.98 24.53
CA ASP A 539 -22.24 19.35 24.16
C ASP A 539 -22.24 20.51 23.14
N ASP A 540 -23.16 20.49 22.17
CA ASP A 540 -23.16 21.41 21.01
C ASP A 540 -23.00 22.89 21.39
N GLY A 541 -23.75 23.37 22.39
CA GLY A 541 -23.67 24.77 22.84
C GLY A 541 -22.36 25.13 23.54
N LEU A 542 -21.71 24.16 24.19
CA LEU A 542 -20.39 24.31 24.81
C LEU A 542 -19.29 24.25 23.75
N ARG A 543 -19.43 23.34 22.78
CA ARG A 543 -18.54 23.15 21.64
C ARG A 543 -18.42 24.40 20.78
N GLU A 544 -19.54 25.02 20.40
CA GLU A 544 -19.52 26.24 19.58
C GLU A 544 -18.79 27.39 20.29
N GLN A 545 -19.07 27.58 21.59
CA GLN A 545 -18.38 28.57 22.41
C GLN A 545 -16.89 28.26 22.53
N ALA A 546 -16.51 27.00 22.74
CA ALA A 546 -15.12 26.57 22.81
C ALA A 546 -14.37 26.85 21.51
N ILE A 547 -14.95 26.49 20.35
CA ILE A 547 -14.36 26.75 19.03
C ILE A 547 -14.15 28.25 18.82
N LYS A 548 -15.15 29.08 19.17
CA LYS A 548 -15.05 30.54 19.02
C LYS A 548 -13.95 31.12 19.89
N LYS A 549 -13.96 30.82 21.20
CA LYS A 549 -12.94 31.32 22.15
C LYS A 549 -11.53 30.89 21.77
N LEU A 550 -11.37 29.62 21.35
CA LEU A 550 -10.10 29.10 20.85
C LEU A 550 -9.61 29.84 19.60
N THR A 551 -10.50 30.08 18.64
CA THR A 551 -10.18 30.75 17.37
C THR A 551 -9.82 32.21 17.58
N ASP A 552 -10.59 32.93 18.40
CA ASP A 552 -10.33 34.33 18.75
C ASP A 552 -8.99 34.45 19.50
N LEU A 553 -8.74 33.58 20.48
CA LEU A 553 -7.47 33.55 21.23
C LEU A 553 -6.28 33.26 20.31
N ASN A 554 -6.37 32.22 19.46
CA ASN A 554 -5.28 31.86 18.55
C ASN A 554 -4.99 32.94 17.51
N SER A 555 -6.02 33.69 17.08
CA SER A 555 -5.84 34.84 16.19
C SER A 555 -5.04 35.95 16.86
N GLU A 556 -5.33 36.26 18.13
CA GLU A 556 -4.58 37.27 18.89
C GLU A 556 -3.14 36.81 19.22
N ILE A 557 -2.94 35.52 19.54
CA ILE A 557 -1.61 34.94 19.74
C ILE A 557 -0.77 35.11 18.47
N SER A 558 -1.32 34.75 17.31
CA SER A 558 -0.60 34.79 16.03
C SER A 558 -0.35 36.23 15.55
N ALA A 559 -1.16 37.20 15.99
CA ALA A 559 -1.00 38.62 15.70
C ALA A 559 -0.04 39.37 16.65
N THR A 560 0.36 38.73 17.75
CA THR A 560 1.27 39.34 18.73
C THR A 560 2.71 39.34 18.21
N GLU A 561 3.37 40.49 18.29
CA GLU A 561 4.78 40.65 17.93
C GLU A 561 5.66 39.67 18.75
N GLU A 562 6.64 39.05 18.10
CA GLU A 562 7.48 37.96 18.63
C GLU A 562 6.81 36.57 18.78
N LEU A 563 5.50 36.46 18.61
CA LEU A 563 4.78 35.18 18.53
C LEU A 563 4.40 34.83 17.08
N ASN A 564 3.99 33.58 16.86
CA ASN A 564 3.51 33.06 15.57
C ASN A 564 2.62 31.82 15.77
N ASP A 565 2.17 31.21 14.68
CA ASP A 565 1.29 30.04 14.67
C ASP A 565 1.77 28.85 15.52
N ASN A 566 3.08 28.71 15.76
CA ASN A 566 3.62 27.64 16.60
C ASN A 566 3.22 27.79 18.09
N TYR A 567 2.86 29.00 18.52
CA TYR A 567 2.42 29.33 19.88
C TYR A 567 0.91 29.21 20.08
N GLN A 568 0.16 28.81 19.04
CA GLN A 568 -1.27 28.60 19.19
C GLN A 568 -1.59 27.58 20.29
N ILE A 569 -2.77 27.70 20.87
CA ILE A 569 -3.34 26.71 21.77
C ILE A 569 -4.08 25.68 20.93
N GLY A 570 -3.85 24.40 21.21
CA GLY A 570 -4.60 23.34 20.55
C GLY A 570 -5.93 23.00 21.24
N PRO A 571 -6.88 22.38 20.51
CA PRO A 571 -8.22 22.06 21.02
C PRO A 571 -8.23 21.13 22.24
N SER A 572 -7.19 20.31 22.47
CA SER A 572 -7.18 19.37 23.59
C SER A 572 -7.21 20.06 24.96
N TYR A 573 -6.79 21.33 25.07
CA TYR A 573 -6.95 22.10 26.31
C TYR A 573 -8.42 22.33 26.65
N PHE A 574 -9.27 22.55 25.64
CA PHE A 574 -10.70 22.82 25.79
C PHE A 574 -11.51 21.56 26.09
N LEU A 575 -10.96 20.35 25.90
CA LEU A 575 -11.60 19.11 26.37
C LEU A 575 -11.77 19.05 27.89
N LYS A 576 -11.00 19.85 28.65
CA LYS A 576 -11.16 19.96 30.11
C LYS A 576 -12.53 20.52 30.50
N LEU A 577 -13.23 21.21 29.59
CA LEU A 577 -14.59 21.75 29.80
C LEU A 577 -15.64 20.67 30.09
N LYS A 578 -15.33 19.39 29.86
CA LYS A 578 -16.15 18.27 30.36
C LYS A 578 -16.30 18.26 31.89
N HIS A 579 -15.35 18.87 32.59
CA HIS A 579 -15.24 18.80 34.05
C HIS A 579 -15.02 20.17 34.71
N THR A 580 -14.97 21.26 33.94
CA THR A 580 -14.59 22.60 34.42
C THR A 580 -15.32 23.69 33.65
N GLY A 581 -15.38 24.90 34.21
CA GLY A 581 -15.93 26.08 33.52
C GLY A 581 -14.90 26.80 32.63
N PHE A 582 -15.35 27.71 31.77
CA PHE A 582 -14.44 28.54 30.96
C PHE A 582 -13.51 29.43 31.81
N ASP A 583 -13.96 29.88 32.98
CA ASP A 583 -13.13 30.70 33.86
C ASP A 583 -12.02 29.89 34.52
N GLU A 584 -12.33 28.69 35.00
CA GLU A 584 -11.35 27.74 35.54
C GLU A 584 -10.38 27.27 34.43
N LEU A 585 -10.88 26.99 33.22
CA LEU A 585 -10.03 26.68 32.06
C LEU A 585 -9.00 27.78 31.81
N TRP A 586 -9.44 29.05 31.86
CA TRP A 586 -8.55 30.19 31.68
C TRP A 586 -7.53 30.29 32.81
N ASN A 587 -8.00 30.41 34.05
CA ASN A 587 -7.14 30.71 35.21
C ASN A 587 -6.13 29.61 35.51
N ASP A 588 -6.55 28.34 35.41
CA ASP A 588 -5.75 27.22 35.92
C ASP A 588 -4.86 26.59 34.84
N TYR A 589 -5.18 26.80 33.56
CA TYR A 589 -4.51 26.07 32.47
C TYR A 589 -4.00 26.94 31.33
N LEU A 590 -4.79 27.92 30.85
CA LEU A 590 -4.38 28.75 29.71
C LEU A 590 -3.49 29.91 30.16
N GLN A 591 -3.89 30.65 31.18
CA GLN A 591 -3.15 31.81 31.65
C GLN A 591 -1.71 31.47 32.06
N PRO A 592 -1.45 30.45 32.92
CA PRO A 592 -0.07 30.12 33.31
C PRO A 592 0.83 29.73 32.11
N LEU A 593 0.25 29.08 31.10
CA LEU A 593 0.96 28.72 29.87
C LEU A 593 1.29 29.95 29.02
N LEU A 594 0.31 30.84 28.84
CA LEU A 594 0.46 32.07 28.08
C LEU A 594 1.42 33.05 28.76
N GLU A 595 1.48 33.06 30.10
CA GLU A 595 2.46 33.83 30.87
C GLU A 595 3.90 33.39 30.52
N GLU A 596 4.14 32.08 30.39
CA GLU A 596 5.45 31.57 29.95
C GLU A 596 5.76 31.91 28.48
N TYR A 597 4.74 32.00 27.60
CA TYR A 597 4.95 32.37 26.19
C TYR A 597 5.45 33.80 26.04
N ILE A 598 4.85 34.72 26.80
CA ILE A 598 5.15 36.15 26.71
C ILE A 598 6.28 36.59 27.63
N ARG A 599 6.80 35.67 28.46
CA ARG A 599 7.88 35.94 29.39
C ARG A 599 9.11 36.47 28.66
N GLY A 600 9.53 37.68 29.03
CA GLY A 600 10.63 38.42 28.44
C GLY A 600 10.25 39.34 27.27
N ILE A 601 8.99 39.33 26.82
CA ILE A 601 8.49 40.24 25.77
C ILE A 601 8.14 41.60 26.40
N PHE A 602 8.35 42.70 25.66
CA PHE A 602 7.93 44.02 26.14
C PHE A 602 6.40 44.12 26.26
N ASN A 603 5.91 44.75 27.34
CA ASN A 603 4.47 44.90 27.65
C ASN A 603 3.70 43.58 27.90
N GLU A 604 4.30 42.61 28.60
CA GLU A 604 3.64 41.32 28.97
C GLU A 604 2.21 41.49 29.49
N HIS A 605 2.00 42.45 30.41
CA HIS A 605 0.69 42.70 31.00
C HIS A 605 -0.37 43.12 29.97
N ASP A 606 0.00 43.96 29.00
CA ASP A 606 -0.94 44.40 27.96
C ASP A 606 -1.23 43.27 26.97
N ILE A 607 -0.22 42.45 26.64
CA ILE A 607 -0.39 41.27 25.80
C ILE A 607 -1.36 40.28 26.46
N MET A 608 -1.14 39.97 27.75
CA MET A 608 -2.02 39.07 28.50
C MET A 608 -3.46 39.59 28.56
N ASN A 609 -3.66 40.90 28.75
CA ASN A 609 -4.99 41.52 28.71
C ASN A 609 -5.67 41.38 27.34
N ARG A 610 -4.92 41.49 26.24
CA ARG A 610 -5.46 41.24 24.90
C ARG A 610 -5.87 39.78 24.73
N PHE A 611 -5.05 38.83 25.19
CA PHE A 611 -5.41 37.40 25.16
C PHE A 611 -6.68 37.12 25.95
N LYS A 612 -6.80 37.66 27.17
CA LYS A 612 -8.02 37.51 27.98
C LYS A 612 -9.23 38.14 27.30
N LYS A 613 -9.07 39.34 26.73
CA LYS A 613 -10.15 40.02 25.99
C LYS A 613 -10.59 39.22 24.74
N ALA A 614 -9.65 38.63 24.01
CA ALA A 614 -9.95 37.78 22.87
C ALA A 614 -10.69 36.51 23.32
N TYR A 615 -10.24 35.87 24.40
CA TYR A 615 -10.91 34.72 24.99
C TYR A 615 -12.32 35.03 25.51
N ASP A 616 -12.57 36.21 26.07
CA ASP A 616 -13.88 36.58 26.64
C ASP A 616 -14.88 37.15 25.63
N LYS A 617 -14.47 37.33 24.37
CA LYS A 617 -15.30 37.93 23.33
C LYS A 617 -16.59 37.13 23.12
N THR A 618 -17.72 37.61 23.63
CA THR A 618 -19.05 37.07 23.35
C THR A 618 -19.57 37.58 21.99
N SER A 619 -20.46 36.83 21.34
CA SER A 619 -21.11 37.28 20.11
C SER A 619 -22.19 38.31 20.44
N THR A 620 -21.85 39.59 20.40
CA THR A 620 -22.82 40.69 20.36
C THR A 620 -22.54 41.60 19.16
N GLN A 621 -23.27 41.34 18.09
CA GLN A 621 -23.94 42.33 17.24
C GLN A 621 -25.39 41.81 17.21
N ASP A 622 -26.40 42.45 17.82
CA ASP A 622 -26.84 43.83 17.62
C ASP A 622 -26.68 44.25 16.16
N GLU A 623 -27.30 43.48 15.27
CA GLU A 623 -27.85 44.06 14.04
C GLU A 623 -29.24 44.63 14.35
N THR A 624 -29.37 45.92 14.02
CA THR A 624 -30.57 46.77 13.94
C THR A 624 -31.18 47.28 15.25
N ASP A 625 -30.52 48.28 15.83
CA ASP A 625 -31.21 49.49 16.29
C ASP A 625 -30.31 50.71 16.00
N THR A 626 -30.47 51.30 14.81
CA THR A 626 -30.34 52.75 14.51
C THR A 626 -30.48 53.03 13.00
N ASN A 627 -31.73 53.20 12.56
CA ASN A 627 -32.28 54.31 11.73
C ASN A 627 -33.45 53.88 10.86
#